data_AF-A0A538DZ75-F1
#
_entry.id   AF-A0A538DZ75-F1
#
_cell.length_a   1.000
_cell.length_b   1.000
_cell.length_c   1.000
_cell.angle_alpha   90.00
_cell.angle_beta   90.00
_cell.angle_gamma   90.00
#
_symmetry.space_group_name_H-M   'P 1'
#
loop_
_entity.id
_entity.type
_entity.pdbx_description
1 polymer ?
#
loop_
_entity_poly.entity_id
_entity_poly.type
_entity_poly.pdbx_seq_one_letter_code
_entity_poly.pdbx_strand_id
1 'polypeptide(L)'
;MTGPAPTPAALRDPEPDSLAGRVLEAYGGPALWSGAAQVHARLSAGGLLFTWKRGRAGRFRDLSVHADVHEQRIRFVGFHDGLDGVLVGHRVQLETPDGEVVARRDNARDRFPYRGRLVRWDPLDMMYFLGYALWNYFVFPALLLREDVE
;
A
#
# COMPACT_ATOMS: atom_id res chain seq x y z
N MET A 1 16.37 5.07 15.14
CA MET A 1 15.80 6.44 15.11
C MET A 1 14.75 6.51 14.01
N THR A 2 13.49 6.45 14.39
CA THR A 2 12.35 6.77 13.52
C THR A 2 12.44 8.28 13.27
N GLY A 3 12.52 8.71 12.00
CA GLY A 3 12.44 10.12 11.66
C GLY A 3 11.10 10.71 12.12
N PRO A 4 10.94 12.04 12.18
CA PRO A 4 9.64 12.63 12.46
C PRO A 4 8.59 12.06 11.48
N ALA A 5 7.39 11.75 12.00
CA ALA A 5 6.28 11.36 11.16
C ALA A 5 6.05 12.44 10.09
N PRO A 6 5.80 12.09 8.83
CA PRO A 6 5.50 13.08 7.81
C PRO A 6 4.32 13.94 8.24
N THR A 7 4.41 15.25 8.01
CA THR A 7 3.27 16.15 8.22
C THR A 7 2.11 15.68 7.33
N PRO A 8 0.90 15.50 7.87
CA PRO A 8 -0.26 15.16 7.05
C PRO A 8 -0.46 16.20 5.95
N ALA A 9 -0.75 15.76 4.73
CA ALA A 9 -1.02 16.66 3.62
C ALA A 9 -2.27 17.50 3.92
N ALA A 10 -2.27 18.76 3.52
CA ALA A 10 -3.46 19.60 3.59
C ALA A 10 -4.58 19.01 2.71
N LEU A 11 -5.82 19.13 3.20
CA LEU A 11 -7.00 18.63 2.51
C LEU A 11 -7.77 19.77 1.83
N ARG A 12 -8.25 19.50 0.62
CA ARG A 12 -9.21 20.30 -0.14
C ARG A 12 -10.56 19.59 -0.18
N ASP A 13 -11.60 20.39 -0.41
CA ASP A 13 -12.92 19.89 -0.80
C ASP A 13 -13.10 20.06 -2.31
N PRO A 14 -13.10 18.96 -3.09
CA PRO A 14 -13.35 19.04 -4.52
C PRO A 14 -14.77 19.55 -4.79
N GLU A 15 -14.90 20.36 -5.85
CA GLU A 15 -16.19 20.90 -6.26
C GLU A 15 -17.17 19.75 -6.59
N PRO A 16 -18.41 19.74 -6.04
CA PRO A 16 -19.30 18.59 -6.12
C PRO A 16 -19.60 18.11 -7.54
N ASP A 17 -19.75 19.04 -8.49
CA ASP A 17 -20.05 18.72 -9.89
C ASP A 17 -18.80 18.42 -10.73
N SER A 18 -17.60 18.48 -10.14
CA SER A 18 -16.38 18.01 -10.79
C SER A 18 -16.35 16.48 -10.89
N LEU A 19 -15.50 15.92 -11.77
CA LEU A 19 -15.32 14.47 -11.84
C LEU A 19 -14.81 13.91 -10.50
N ALA A 20 -13.87 14.60 -9.85
CA ALA A 20 -13.33 14.21 -8.55
C ALA A 20 -14.41 14.24 -7.46
N GLY A 21 -15.24 15.29 -7.42
CA GLY A 21 -16.39 15.40 -6.52
C GLY A 21 -17.37 14.24 -6.69
N ARG A 22 -17.79 13.96 -7.92
CA ARG A 22 -18.69 12.82 -8.19
C ARG A 22 -18.08 11.46 -7.83
N VAL A 23 -16.79 11.26 -8.08
CA VAL A 23 -16.09 10.03 -7.68
C VAL A 23 -16.06 9.93 -6.16
N LEU A 24 -15.74 11.00 -5.43
CA LEU A 24 -15.76 10.99 -3.96
C LEU A 24 -17.13 10.64 -3.40
N GLU A 25 -18.19 11.26 -3.92
CA GLU A 25 -19.57 10.97 -3.53
C GLU A 25 -19.94 9.50 -3.78
N ALA A 26 -19.55 8.94 -4.94
CA ALA A 26 -19.77 7.53 -5.24
C ALA A 26 -19.04 6.57 -4.28
N TYR A 27 -17.96 7.03 -3.65
CA TYR A 27 -17.17 6.28 -2.67
C TYR A 27 -17.54 6.61 -1.21
N GLY A 28 -18.68 7.25 -0.96
CA GLY A 28 -19.20 7.53 0.39
C GLY A 28 -18.96 8.95 0.90
N GLY A 29 -18.46 9.85 0.05
CA GLY A 29 -18.36 11.28 0.30
C GLY A 29 -17.11 11.71 1.11
N PRO A 30 -16.78 13.01 1.09
CA PRO A 30 -15.56 13.55 1.66
C PRO A 30 -15.47 13.39 3.19
N ALA A 31 -16.60 13.46 3.89
CA ALA A 31 -16.64 13.34 5.35
C ALA A 31 -16.20 11.95 5.83
N LEU A 32 -16.56 10.88 5.11
CA LEU A 32 -16.14 9.52 5.43
C LEU A 32 -14.61 9.39 5.35
N TRP A 33 -14.04 9.83 4.22
CA TRP A 33 -12.61 9.67 3.96
C TRP A 33 -11.72 10.62 4.77
N SER A 34 -12.23 11.78 5.16
CA SER A 34 -11.53 12.70 6.06
C SER A 34 -11.47 12.19 7.51
N GLY A 35 -12.45 11.38 7.94
CA GLY A 35 -12.51 10.81 9.28
C GLY A 35 -11.98 9.38 9.41
N ALA A 36 -11.76 8.68 8.30
CA ALA A 36 -11.32 7.30 8.30
C ALA A 36 -9.81 7.20 8.62
N ALA A 37 -9.45 6.43 9.64
CA ALA A 37 -8.03 6.21 9.98
C ALA A 37 -7.39 5.11 9.12
N GLN A 38 -8.10 4.00 8.91
CA GLN A 38 -7.53 2.80 8.29
C GLN A 38 -8.58 2.02 7.48
N VAL A 39 -8.17 1.47 6.34
CA VAL A 39 -8.93 0.47 5.59
C VAL A 39 -8.47 -0.93 5.97
N HIS A 40 -9.42 -1.79 6.31
CA HIS A 40 -9.17 -3.20 6.60
C HIS A 40 -9.75 -4.04 5.47
N ALA A 41 -8.93 -4.88 4.85
CA ALA A 41 -9.35 -5.71 3.73
C ALA A 41 -8.87 -7.15 3.92
N ARG A 42 -9.67 -8.10 3.43
CA ARG A 42 -9.24 -9.48 3.17
C ARG A 42 -9.19 -9.69 1.68
N LEU A 43 -8.05 -10.11 1.15
CA LEU A 43 -7.87 -10.26 -0.28
C LEU A 43 -7.25 -11.60 -0.65
N SER A 44 -7.71 -12.14 -1.78
CA SER A 44 -7.07 -13.25 -2.46
C SER A 44 -6.70 -12.78 -3.86
N ALA A 45 -5.46 -12.97 -4.26
CA ALA A 45 -4.94 -12.53 -5.55
C ALA A 45 -4.15 -13.67 -6.21
N GLY A 46 -4.37 -13.87 -7.50
CA GLY A 46 -3.67 -14.88 -8.28
C GLY A 46 -3.54 -14.44 -9.73
N GLY A 47 -2.85 -15.23 -10.55
CA GLY A 47 -2.68 -14.96 -11.97
C GLY A 47 -1.23 -15.06 -12.43
N LEU A 48 -1.02 -14.89 -13.74
CA LEU A 48 0.27 -15.14 -14.38
C LEU A 48 1.40 -14.30 -13.80
N LEU A 49 1.14 -13.06 -13.36
CA LEU A 49 2.15 -12.21 -12.74
C LEU A 49 2.79 -12.88 -11.52
N PHE A 50 1.97 -13.40 -10.60
CA PHE A 50 2.44 -14.01 -9.37
C PHE A 50 3.16 -15.35 -9.65
N THR A 51 2.66 -16.12 -10.61
CA THR A 51 3.26 -17.39 -11.03
C THR A 51 4.62 -17.16 -11.68
N TRP A 52 4.70 -16.19 -12.58
CA TRP A 52 5.90 -15.92 -13.38
C TRP A 52 7.02 -15.26 -12.56
N LYS A 53 6.66 -14.37 -11.62
CA LYS A 53 7.63 -13.70 -10.74
C LYS A 53 8.08 -14.54 -9.54
N ARG A 54 7.66 -15.80 -9.43
CA ARG A 54 8.00 -16.75 -8.36
C ARG A 54 7.70 -16.24 -6.94
N GLY A 55 6.71 -15.37 -6.76
CA GLY A 55 6.15 -15.10 -5.44
C GLY A 55 5.19 -16.24 -5.08
N ARG A 56 5.27 -16.77 -3.84
CA ARG A 56 4.47 -17.89 -3.27
C ARG A 56 3.52 -18.54 -4.28
N ALA A 57 3.98 -19.57 -4.99
CA ALA A 57 3.16 -20.47 -5.81
C ALA A 57 2.05 -19.82 -6.66
N GLY A 58 2.27 -18.60 -7.17
CA GLY A 58 1.31 -17.91 -8.04
C GLY A 58 -0.01 -17.44 -7.42
N ARG A 59 -0.18 -17.53 -6.09
CA ARG A 59 -1.41 -17.15 -5.40
C ARG A 59 -1.17 -16.66 -3.97
N PHE A 60 -1.77 -15.53 -3.65
CA PHE A 60 -2.07 -15.10 -2.29
C PHE A 60 -3.51 -15.49 -1.96
N ARG A 61 -3.74 -16.08 -0.77
CA ARG A 61 -5.07 -16.48 -0.31
C ARG A 61 -5.32 -15.88 1.06
N ASP A 62 -6.49 -15.28 1.21
CA ASP A 62 -6.98 -14.69 2.47
C ASP A 62 -5.93 -13.82 3.21
N LEU A 63 -5.26 -12.93 2.47
CA LEU A 63 -4.37 -11.96 3.08
C LEU A 63 -5.19 -10.92 3.85
N SER A 64 -4.90 -10.76 5.14
CA SER A 64 -5.38 -9.64 5.94
C SER A 64 -4.49 -8.42 5.70
N VAL A 65 -5.10 -7.31 5.31
CA VAL A 65 -4.40 -6.08 4.93
C VAL A 65 -4.99 -4.89 5.66
N HIS A 66 -4.09 -4.03 6.14
CA HIS A 66 -4.35 -2.85 6.93
C HIS A 66 -3.65 -1.67 6.25
N ALA A 67 -4.41 -0.71 5.72
CA ALA A 67 -3.88 0.45 5.01
C ALA A 67 -4.26 1.74 5.73
N ASP A 68 -3.28 2.53 6.13
CA ASP A 68 -3.49 3.83 6.76
C ASP A 68 -3.99 4.81 5.69
N VAL A 69 -5.04 5.58 5.99
CA VAL A 69 -5.70 6.43 5.00
C VAL A 69 -4.88 7.68 4.68
N HIS A 70 -4.30 8.29 5.71
CA HIS A 70 -3.62 9.60 5.60
C HIS A 70 -2.09 9.50 5.62
N GLU A 71 -1.54 8.30 5.81
CA GLU A 71 -0.11 8.03 5.74
C GLU A 71 0.12 6.92 4.71
N GLN A 72 1.20 7.01 3.94
CA GLN A 72 1.58 5.94 3.02
C GLN A 72 2.14 4.74 3.80
N ARG A 73 1.25 4.01 4.47
CA ARG A 73 1.57 2.86 5.30
C ARG A 73 0.56 1.75 5.06
N ILE A 74 1.07 0.54 4.84
CA ILE A 74 0.23 -0.65 4.65
C ILE A 74 0.94 -1.89 5.19
N ARG A 75 0.19 -2.71 5.92
CA ARG A 75 0.63 -3.97 6.53
C ARG A 75 -0.16 -5.15 5.98
N PHE A 76 0.55 -6.22 5.66
CA PHE A 76 0.03 -7.51 5.22
C PHE A 76 0.40 -8.55 6.27
N VAL A 77 -0.59 -9.12 6.94
CA VAL A 77 -0.36 -10.10 8.00
C VAL A 77 0.05 -11.45 7.40
N GLY A 78 1.14 -12.05 7.89
CA GLY A 78 1.60 -13.37 7.43
C GLY A 78 2.00 -13.44 5.94
N PHE A 79 2.42 -12.30 5.40
CA PHE A 79 2.76 -12.08 3.99
C PHE A 79 3.76 -13.11 3.42
N HIS A 80 4.86 -13.38 4.12
CA HIS A 80 5.92 -14.27 3.65
C HIS A 80 6.49 -15.12 4.78
N ASP A 81 6.38 -16.44 4.65
CA ASP A 81 6.80 -17.46 5.62
C ASP A 81 6.45 -17.14 7.09
N GLY A 82 5.24 -16.62 7.33
CA GLY A 82 4.74 -16.23 8.66
C GLY A 82 5.12 -14.81 9.09
N LEU A 83 5.99 -14.13 8.32
CA LEU A 83 6.36 -12.73 8.54
C LEU A 83 5.32 -11.79 7.95
N ASP A 84 5.08 -10.68 8.64
CA ASP A 84 4.31 -9.56 8.16
C ASP A 84 5.09 -8.76 7.13
N GLY A 85 4.42 -8.30 6.09
CA GLY A 85 4.97 -7.38 5.11
C GLY A 85 4.49 -5.96 5.37
N VAL A 86 5.41 -5.00 5.50
CA VAL A 86 5.08 -3.61 5.81
C VAL A 86 5.72 -2.69 4.78
N LEU A 87 4.95 -1.76 4.25
CA LEU A 87 5.44 -0.62 3.47
C LEU A 87 5.17 0.66 4.28
N VAL A 88 6.18 1.51 4.43
CA VAL A 88 6.07 2.87 4.96
C VAL A 88 6.80 3.82 4.01
N GLY A 89 6.06 4.71 3.33
CA GLY A 89 6.57 5.54 2.26
C GLY A 89 7.17 4.70 1.12
N HIS A 90 8.50 4.71 1.01
CA HIS A 90 9.25 3.89 0.05
C HIS A 90 10.14 2.83 0.71
N ARG A 91 9.98 2.61 2.02
CA ARG A 91 10.67 1.57 2.77
C ARG A 91 9.79 0.34 2.90
N VAL A 92 10.35 -0.81 2.56
CA VAL A 92 9.71 -2.12 2.76
C VAL A 92 10.42 -2.88 3.87
N GLN A 93 9.64 -3.55 4.71
CA GLN A 93 10.10 -4.41 5.80
C GLN A 93 9.36 -5.75 5.78
N LEU A 94 10.08 -6.80 6.18
CA LEU A 94 9.47 -8.03 6.69
C LEU A 94 9.71 -8.07 8.19
N GLU A 95 8.63 -8.25 8.94
CA GLU A 95 8.62 -8.20 10.41
C GLU A 95 8.10 -9.53 10.97
N THR A 96 8.60 -9.96 12.12
CA THR A 96 7.92 -11.00 12.90
C THR A 96 6.58 -10.46 13.40
N PRO A 97 5.65 -11.34 13.82
CA PRO A 97 4.41 -10.91 14.47
C PRO A 97 4.64 -10.03 15.71
N ASP A 98 5.79 -10.19 16.37
CA ASP A 98 6.18 -9.39 17.54
C ASP A 98 6.81 -8.02 17.18
N GLY A 99 6.96 -7.72 15.89
CA GLY A 99 7.46 -6.44 15.38
C GLY A 99 8.96 -6.38 15.13
N GLU A 100 9.69 -7.49 15.25
CA GLU A 100 11.12 -7.55 14.96
C GLU A 100 11.38 -7.53 13.45
N VAL A 101 12.21 -6.60 12.98
CA VAL A 101 12.50 -6.46 11.55
C VAL A 101 13.51 -7.53 11.11
N VAL A 102 13.06 -8.50 10.33
CA VAL A 102 13.89 -9.59 9.79
C VAL A 102 14.60 -9.17 8.50
N ALA A 103 13.94 -8.40 7.66
CA ALA A 103 14.51 -7.90 6.42
C ALA A 103 13.98 -6.51 6.09
N ARG A 104 14.80 -5.67 5.46
CA ARG A 104 14.45 -4.28 5.14
C ARG A 104 15.05 -3.85 3.82
N ARG A 105 14.34 -2.98 3.12
CA ARG A 105 14.85 -2.22 1.98
C ARG A 105 14.36 -0.78 2.04
N ASP A 106 15.31 0.14 2.13
CA ASP A 106 15.06 1.56 1.90
C ASP A 106 15.00 1.86 0.41
N ASN A 107 14.25 2.91 0.06
CA ASN A 107 14.09 3.41 -1.31
C ASN A 107 13.80 2.28 -2.32
N ALA A 108 12.83 1.43 -1.97
CA ALA A 108 12.44 0.30 -2.81
C ALA A 108 11.99 0.75 -4.21
N ARG A 109 11.46 1.98 -4.33
CA ARG A 109 11.13 2.65 -5.60
C ARG A 109 12.30 2.72 -6.56
N ASP A 110 13.47 3.20 -6.12
CA ASP A 110 14.64 3.39 -6.98
C ASP A 110 15.17 2.06 -7.53
N ARG A 111 14.87 0.97 -6.82
CA ARG A 111 15.27 -0.39 -7.19
C ARG A 111 14.20 -1.13 -8.00
N PHE A 112 13.10 -0.47 -8.39
CA PHE A 112 11.94 -1.09 -9.05
C PHE A 112 11.49 -0.28 -10.28
N PRO A 113 11.51 -0.83 -11.53
CA PRO A 113 12.13 -2.04 -12.04
C PRO A 113 13.09 -1.71 -13.21
N TYR A 114 14.31 -1.27 -12.92
CA TYR A 114 15.33 -1.07 -13.95
C TYR A 114 16.54 -1.96 -13.62
N ARG A 115 16.96 -2.79 -14.60
CA ARG A 115 18.11 -3.73 -14.57
C ARG A 115 17.90 -5.03 -13.75
N GLY A 116 17.43 -6.10 -14.39
CA GLY A 116 17.45 -7.49 -13.87
C GLY A 116 16.19 -7.98 -13.15
N ARG A 117 15.39 -7.08 -12.57
CA ARG A 117 14.11 -7.41 -11.88
C ARG A 117 12.90 -7.58 -12.80
N LEU A 118 13.14 -7.52 -14.11
CA LEU A 118 12.17 -7.93 -15.13
C LEU A 118 11.87 -9.43 -15.11
N VAL A 119 12.69 -10.25 -14.43
CA VAL A 119 12.51 -11.71 -14.44
C VAL A 119 12.24 -12.31 -13.05
N ARG A 120 12.87 -11.80 -11.98
CA ARG A 120 12.74 -12.37 -10.62
C ARG A 120 12.53 -11.29 -9.56
N TRP A 121 11.53 -11.48 -8.71
CA TRP A 121 11.28 -10.64 -7.53
C TRP A 121 11.60 -11.43 -6.27
N ASP A 122 12.24 -10.76 -5.31
CA ASP A 122 12.33 -11.27 -3.95
C ASP A 122 11.07 -10.87 -3.14
N PRO A 123 10.89 -11.38 -1.91
CA PRO A 123 9.72 -11.04 -1.09
C PRO A 123 9.55 -9.53 -0.84
N LEU A 124 10.65 -8.78 -0.71
CA LEU A 124 10.60 -7.33 -0.50
C LEU A 124 10.17 -6.59 -1.79
N ASP A 125 10.53 -7.08 -2.97
CA ASP A 125 10.04 -6.55 -4.25
C ASP A 125 8.54 -6.79 -4.43
N MET A 126 8.08 -7.99 -4.09
CA MET A 126 6.66 -8.33 -4.13
C MET A 126 5.87 -7.48 -3.12
N MET A 127 6.40 -7.31 -1.90
CA MET A 127 5.78 -6.48 -0.88
C MET A 127 5.73 -5.01 -1.28
N TYR A 128 6.79 -4.49 -1.92
CA TYR A 128 6.75 -3.13 -2.48
C TYR A 128 5.65 -2.97 -3.53
N PHE A 129 5.61 -3.88 -4.50
CA PHE A 129 4.64 -3.83 -5.60
C PHE A 129 3.19 -3.88 -5.08
N LEU A 130 2.89 -4.88 -4.24
CA LEU A 130 1.54 -5.04 -3.69
C LEU A 130 1.17 -3.91 -2.74
N GLY A 131 2.08 -3.54 -1.84
CA GLY A 131 1.85 -2.46 -0.88
C GLY A 131 1.58 -1.14 -1.59
N TYR A 132 2.40 -0.77 -2.57
CA TYR A 132 2.23 0.45 -3.33
C TYR A 132 0.90 0.45 -4.09
N ALA A 133 0.60 -0.62 -4.84
CA ALA A 133 -0.61 -0.69 -5.65
C ALA A 133 -1.88 -0.71 -4.78
N LEU A 134 -1.94 -1.60 -3.80
CA LEU A 134 -3.14 -1.79 -2.98
C LEU A 134 -3.41 -0.62 -2.04
N TRP A 135 -2.36 0.03 -1.50
CA TRP A 135 -2.56 1.25 -0.74
C TRP A 135 -3.24 2.32 -1.60
N ASN A 136 -2.70 2.60 -2.81
CA ASN A 136 -3.32 3.55 -3.74
C ASN A 136 -4.76 3.17 -4.09
N TYR A 137 -5.06 1.88 -4.29
CA TYR A 137 -6.42 1.46 -4.66
C TYR A 137 -7.40 1.57 -3.49
N PHE A 138 -6.99 1.22 -2.27
CA PHE A 138 -7.85 1.27 -1.10
C PHE A 138 -8.11 2.70 -0.62
N VAL A 139 -7.11 3.58 -0.73
CA VAL A 139 -7.21 4.96 -0.22
C VAL A 139 -7.42 6.00 -1.31
N PHE A 140 -7.66 5.56 -2.56
CA PHE A 140 -7.80 6.45 -3.72
C PHE A 140 -8.73 7.65 -3.45
N PRO A 141 -9.92 7.50 -2.84
CA PRO A 141 -10.78 8.65 -2.59
C PRO A 141 -10.15 9.65 -1.62
N ALA A 142 -9.47 9.20 -0.56
CA ALA A 142 -8.75 10.10 0.35
C ALA A 142 -7.60 10.85 -0.35
N LEU A 143 -7.00 10.30 -1.41
CA LEU A 143 -5.99 11.00 -2.20
C LEU A 143 -6.57 12.16 -3.00
N LEU A 144 -7.83 12.08 -3.45
CA LEU A 144 -8.49 13.16 -4.18
C LEU A 144 -8.74 14.40 -3.31
N LEU A 145 -8.84 14.19 -2.00
CA LEU A 145 -8.97 15.24 -0.99
C LEU A 145 -7.64 15.95 -0.73
N ARG A 146 -6.49 15.48 -1.22
CA ARG A 146 -5.22 16.14 -0.91
C ARG A 146 -4.96 17.32 -1.83
N GLU A 147 -4.39 18.39 -1.27
CA GLU A 147 -3.99 19.59 -2.03
C GLU A 147 -2.74 19.35 -2.90
N ASP A 148 -1.89 18.39 -2.53
CA ASP A 148 -0.65 18.06 -3.24
C ASP A 148 -0.85 17.02 -4.35
N VAL A 149 -2.10 16.71 -4.71
CA VAL A 149 -2.49 15.77 -5.76
C VAL A 149 -3.31 16.51 -6.83
N GLU A 150 -2.74 16.64 -8.03
CA GLU A 150 -3.35 17.26 -9.21
C GLU A 150 -4.02 16.24 -10.14
#